data_AF-A0A432JDS7-F1
#
_entry.id   AF-A0A432JDS7-F1
#
_cell.length_a   1.000
_cell.length_b   1.000
_cell.length_c   1.000
_cell.angle_alpha   90.00
_cell.angle_beta   90.00
_cell.angle_gamma   90.00
#
_symmetry.space_group_name_H-M   'P 1'
#
loop_
_entity.id
_entity.type
_entity.pdbx_description
1 polymer ?
#
loop_
_entity_poly.entity_id
_entity_poly.type
_entity_poly.pdbx_seq_one_letter_code
_entity_poly.pdbx_strand_id
1 'polypeptide(L)'
;DRPRREILDRQLQAVYMGQFLNNPPSVEGWNEGTDWLDTGSLVERVNFATQQMGDANKPGVQAMISNVAANAVGPISPERLVGECLDQMGAMSVSEDSRRVLIDFASMGGDVALGAGNSDEQSRRQIGAVLQMVASTQEFQRS
;
A
#
# COMPACT_ATOMS: atom_id res chain seq x y z
N ASP A 1 16.83 23.27 10.92
CA ASP A 1 15.56 22.56 10.80
C ASP A 1 14.40 23.53 11.00
N ARG A 2 13.54 23.72 10.00
CA ARG A 2 12.33 24.56 10.12
C ARG A 2 11.15 23.78 9.54
N PRO A 3 9.94 23.91 10.12
CA PRO A 3 8.75 23.29 9.55
C PRO A 3 8.57 23.73 8.09
N ARG A 4 8.49 22.77 7.18
CA ARG A 4 8.18 23.03 5.77
C ARG A 4 6.69 23.34 5.65
N ARG A 5 6.32 24.23 4.71
CA ARG A 5 4.90 24.59 4.46
C ARG A 5 4.02 23.37 4.14
N GLU A 6 4.63 22.35 3.53
CA GLU A 6 4.06 21.04 3.24
C GLU A 6 3.41 20.37 4.48
N ILE A 7 3.80 20.74 5.71
CA ILE A 7 3.18 20.21 6.93
C ILE A 7 1.68 20.53 7.02
N LEU A 8 1.25 21.67 6.47
CA LEU A 8 -0.17 22.05 6.45
C LEU A 8 -0.97 21.16 5.49
N ASP A 9 -0.39 20.84 4.33
CA ASP A 9 -1.03 19.94 3.37
C ASP A 9 -1.13 18.52 3.94
N ARG A 10 -0.09 18.05 4.64
CA ARG A 10 -0.11 16.75 5.34
C ARG A 10 -1.14 16.72 6.46
N GLN A 11 -1.30 17.81 7.20
CA GLN A 11 -2.35 17.93 8.21
C GLN A 11 -3.74 17.80 7.57
N LEU A 12 -4.00 18.49 6.45
CA LEU A 12 -5.29 18.38 5.76
C LEU A 12 -5.54 16.98 5.21
N GLN A 13 -4.52 16.31 4.66
CA GLN A 13 -4.63 14.91 4.23
C GLN A 13 -5.02 13.98 5.38
N ALA A 14 -4.41 14.14 6.55
CA ALA A 14 -4.77 13.36 7.74
C ALA A 14 -6.24 13.60 8.14
N VAL A 15 -6.70 14.86 8.07
CA VAL A 15 -8.10 15.22 8.32
C VAL A 15 -9.06 14.55 7.34
N TYR A 16 -8.77 14.57 6.03
CA TYR A 16 -9.62 13.94 5.01
C TYR A 16 -9.68 12.42 5.16
N MET A 17 -8.61 11.80 5.66
CA MET A 17 -8.57 10.38 6.01
C MET A 17 -9.26 10.04 7.35
N GLY A 18 -9.90 11.02 7.99
CA GLY A 18 -10.57 10.89 9.29
C GLY A 18 -9.63 10.94 10.51
N GLN A 19 -8.31 11.08 10.32
CA GLN A 19 -7.32 11.06 11.41
C GLN A 19 -7.18 12.43 12.08
N PHE A 20 -8.24 12.86 12.77
CA PHE A 20 -8.30 14.13 13.48
C PHE A 20 -7.70 14.02 14.90
N LEU A 21 -6.46 14.45 15.09
CA LEU A 21 -5.74 14.28 16.37
C LEU A 21 -6.29 15.10 17.56
N ASN A 22 -7.03 16.19 17.31
CA ASN A 22 -7.41 17.16 18.36
C ASN A 22 -8.90 17.56 18.37
N ASN A 23 -9.78 16.82 17.69
CA ASN A 23 -11.22 17.11 17.67
C ASN A 23 -12.02 15.81 17.68
N PRO A 24 -12.15 15.13 18.83
CA PRO A 24 -12.97 13.93 18.91
C PRO A 24 -14.42 14.29 18.56
N PRO A 25 -15.12 13.51 17.70
CA PRO A 25 -16.56 13.70 17.49
C PRO A 25 -17.32 13.49 18.82
N SER A 26 -18.56 14.00 18.91
CA SER A 26 -19.35 13.91 20.14
C SER A 26 -19.45 12.46 20.63
N VAL A 27 -19.35 12.29 21.94
CA VAL A 27 -19.30 10.98 22.61
C VAL A 27 -20.56 10.11 22.43
N GLU A 28 -21.64 10.65 21.86
CA GLU A 28 -22.86 9.90 21.55
C GLU A 28 -22.76 9.05 20.26
N GLY A 29 -21.71 9.23 19.45
CA GLY A 29 -21.51 8.49 18.19
C GLY A 29 -20.31 7.53 18.16
N TRP A 30 -19.53 7.46 19.23
CA TRP A 30 -18.39 6.54 19.34
C TRP A 30 -18.88 5.14 19.71
N ASN A 31 -19.42 4.43 18.73
CA ASN A 31 -19.43 2.97 18.81
C ASN A 31 -18.00 2.49 18.55
N GLU A 32 -17.45 1.72 19.48
CA GLU A 32 -16.07 1.19 19.43
C GLU A 32 -15.78 0.48 18.08
N GLY A 33 -14.52 0.46 17.64
CA GLY A 33 -14.10 -0.23 16.40
C GLY A 33 -13.84 0.71 15.21
N THR A 34 -14.06 0.25 13.97
CA THR A 34 -13.80 1.03 12.74
C THR A 34 -14.98 1.92 12.31
N ASP A 35 -16.04 1.98 13.09
CA ASP A 35 -17.30 2.63 12.70
C ASP A 35 -17.21 4.16 12.65
N TRP A 36 -16.12 4.74 13.17
CA TRP A 36 -15.78 6.15 13.00
C TRP A 36 -15.27 6.49 11.59
N LEU A 37 -14.93 5.49 10.77
CA LEU A 37 -14.57 5.67 9.37
C LEU A 37 -15.83 5.70 8.50
N ASP A 38 -16.26 6.88 8.08
CA ASP A 38 -17.28 7.00 7.05
C ASP A 38 -16.74 6.60 5.66
N THR A 39 -17.65 6.37 4.70
CA THR A 39 -17.30 5.96 3.33
C THR A 39 -16.43 6.99 2.60
N GLY A 40 -16.59 8.29 2.88
CA GLY A 40 -15.75 9.33 2.29
C GLY A 40 -14.32 9.26 2.80
N SER A 41 -14.15 9.14 4.12
CA SER A 41 -12.84 8.96 4.78
C SER A 41 -12.13 7.72 4.26
N LEU A 42 -12.85 6.61 4.04
CA LEU A 42 -12.29 5.40 3.46
C LEU A 42 -11.76 5.62 2.03
N VAL A 43 -12.51 6.34 1.19
CA VAL A 43 -12.07 6.70 -0.17
C VAL A 43 -10.80 7.55 -0.13
N GLU A 44 -10.73 8.53 0.77
CA GLU A 44 -9.54 9.37 0.93
C GLU A 44 -8.31 8.59 1.39
N ARG A 45 -8.50 7.59 2.27
CA ARG A 45 -7.39 6.71 2.69
C ARG A 45 -6.90 5.83 1.54
N VAL A 46 -7.80 5.29 0.71
CA VAL A 46 -7.42 4.54 -0.52
C VAL A 46 -6.68 5.44 -1.49
N ASN A 47 -7.18 6.65 -1.76
CA ASN A 47 -6.54 7.60 -2.67
C ASN A 47 -5.14 7.98 -2.18
N PHE A 48 -5.02 8.29 -0.89
CA PHE A 48 -3.73 8.62 -0.29
C PHE A 48 -2.76 7.44 -0.39
N ALA A 49 -3.16 6.25 0.04
CA ALA A 49 -2.32 5.07 0.06
C ALA A 49 -1.83 4.68 -1.34
N THR A 50 -2.75 4.63 -2.32
CA THR A 50 -2.41 4.32 -3.71
C THR A 50 -1.53 5.39 -4.34
N GLN A 51 -1.74 6.68 -4.04
CA GLN A 51 -0.85 7.76 -4.47
C GLN A 51 0.53 7.64 -3.82
N GLN A 52 0.59 7.28 -2.52
CA GLN A 52 1.88 7.19 -1.85
C GLN A 52 2.69 6.00 -2.35
N MET A 53 2.05 4.85 -2.56
CA MET A 53 2.67 3.60 -2.98
C MET A 53 2.95 3.52 -4.48
N GLY A 54 2.16 4.23 -5.30
CA GLY A 54 2.37 4.30 -6.75
C GLY A 54 3.56 5.18 -7.17
N ASP A 55 4.14 5.96 -6.26
CA ASP A 55 5.31 6.80 -6.55
C ASP A 55 6.62 6.06 -6.26
N ALA A 56 7.15 5.40 -7.30
CA ALA A 56 8.43 4.70 -7.26
C ALA A 56 9.66 5.61 -7.06
N ASN A 57 9.51 6.94 -7.01
CA ASN A 57 10.61 7.84 -6.64
C ASN A 57 10.76 8.01 -5.13
N LYS A 58 9.80 7.52 -4.34
CA LYS A 58 9.89 7.63 -2.89
C LYS A 58 10.89 6.63 -2.34
N PRO A 59 11.77 7.06 -1.42
CA PRO A 59 12.81 6.19 -0.89
C PRO A 59 12.24 4.94 -0.20
N GLY A 60 11.09 5.07 0.48
CA GLY A 60 10.42 3.93 1.11
C GLY A 60 9.89 2.91 0.09
N VAL A 61 9.27 3.38 -1.00
CA VAL A 61 8.77 2.51 -2.07
C VAL A 61 9.93 1.82 -2.80
N GLN A 62 11.00 2.56 -3.10
CA GLN A 62 12.22 1.99 -3.67
C GLN A 62 12.85 0.92 -2.78
N ALA A 63 12.89 1.16 -1.47
CA ALA A 63 13.40 0.18 -0.51
C ALA A 63 12.55 -1.09 -0.49
N MET A 64 11.21 -0.96 -0.44
CA MET A 64 10.30 -2.11 -0.50
C MET A 64 10.48 -2.91 -1.79
N ILE A 65 10.53 -2.24 -2.96
CA ILE A 65 10.75 -2.89 -4.25
C ILE A 65 12.11 -3.61 -4.26
N SER A 66 13.16 -2.95 -3.78
CA SER A 66 14.51 -3.52 -3.74
C SER A 66 14.61 -4.73 -2.82
N ASN A 67 13.90 -4.71 -1.68
CA ASN A 67 13.86 -5.84 -0.76
C ASN A 67 13.17 -7.06 -1.38
N VAL A 68 12.02 -6.87 -2.02
CA VAL A 68 11.30 -7.94 -2.74
C VAL A 68 12.20 -8.54 -3.84
N ALA A 69 12.87 -7.69 -4.62
CA ALA A 69 13.79 -8.14 -5.66
C ALA A 69 15.02 -8.87 -5.10
N ALA A 70 15.57 -8.43 -3.96
CA ALA A 70 16.75 -9.02 -3.35
C ALA A 70 16.49 -10.38 -2.68
N ASN A 71 15.27 -10.62 -2.18
CA ASN A 71 14.87 -11.88 -1.54
C ASN A 71 14.59 -13.01 -2.54
N ALA A 72 14.54 -12.70 -3.83
CA ALA A 72 14.23 -13.65 -4.87
C ALA A 72 15.43 -14.52 -5.23
N VAL A 73 15.17 -15.82 -5.36
CA VAL A 73 16.11 -16.80 -5.89
C VAL A 73 15.50 -17.35 -7.17
N GLY A 74 15.85 -16.75 -8.31
CA GLY A 74 15.22 -17.04 -9.60
C GLY A 74 13.92 -16.25 -9.84
N PRO A 75 13.12 -16.64 -10.85
CA PRO A 75 11.85 -16.00 -11.15
C PRO A 75 10.87 -16.04 -9.96
N ILE A 76 10.14 -14.96 -9.73
CA ILE A 76 9.11 -14.89 -8.69
C ILE A 76 7.74 -15.17 -9.33
N SER A 77 7.02 -16.17 -8.82
CA SER A 77 5.63 -16.42 -9.22
C SER A 77 4.68 -15.34 -8.67
N PRO A 78 3.50 -15.13 -9.25
CA PRO A 78 2.51 -14.18 -8.76
C PRO A 78 2.14 -14.39 -7.27
N GLU A 79 1.99 -15.63 -6.82
CA GLU A 79 1.65 -15.96 -5.43
C GLU A 79 2.77 -15.57 -4.47
N ARG A 80 4.01 -15.82 -4.86
CA ARG A 80 5.17 -15.43 -4.05
C ARG A 80 5.33 -13.91 -4.04
N LEU A 81 5.13 -13.25 -5.19
CA LEU A 81 5.18 -11.79 -5.29
C LEU A 81 4.17 -11.14 -4.34
N VAL A 82 2.92 -11.62 -4.33
CA VAL A 82 1.88 -11.13 -3.41
C VAL A 82 2.30 -11.33 -1.95
N GLY A 83 2.85 -12.50 -1.60
CA GLY A 83 3.35 -12.77 -0.24
C GLY A 83 4.45 -11.79 0.19
N GLU A 84 5.48 -11.62 -0.63
CA GLU A 84 6.60 -10.71 -0.32
C GLU A 84 6.13 -9.25 -0.23
N CYS A 85 5.16 -8.83 -1.06
CA CYS A 85 4.55 -7.50 -0.96
C CYS A 85 3.75 -7.31 0.33
N LEU A 86 2.98 -8.31 0.77
CA LEU A 86 2.26 -8.28 2.05
C LEU A 86 3.22 -8.19 3.24
N ASP A 87 4.37 -8.88 3.15
CA ASP A 87 5.43 -8.82 4.15
C ASP A 87 6.04 -7.42 4.23
N GLN A 88 6.38 -6.81 3.08
CA GLN A 88 6.90 -5.42 3.05
C GLN A 88 5.89 -4.39 3.58
N MET A 89 4.59 -4.65 3.43
CA MET A 89 3.52 -3.75 3.90
C MET A 89 3.16 -3.96 5.37
N GLY A 90 3.91 -4.78 6.11
CA GLY A 90 3.76 -4.96 7.56
C GLY A 90 3.39 -6.37 7.99
N ALA A 91 3.87 -7.40 7.29
CA ALA A 91 3.55 -8.81 7.59
C ALA A 91 2.03 -9.06 7.66
N MET A 92 1.31 -8.50 6.71
CA MET A 92 -0.15 -8.47 6.72
C MET A 92 -0.77 -9.79 6.30
N SER A 93 -1.85 -10.17 6.97
CA SER A 93 -2.74 -11.24 6.52
C SER A 93 -3.98 -10.64 5.88
N VAL A 94 -4.37 -11.18 4.73
CA VAL A 94 -5.59 -10.79 4.00
C VAL A 94 -6.53 -11.98 3.89
N SER A 95 -7.81 -11.73 3.65
CA SER A 95 -8.78 -12.79 3.36
C SER A 95 -8.40 -13.59 2.11
N GLU A 96 -8.87 -14.83 1.99
CA GLU A 96 -8.63 -15.66 0.81
C GLU A 96 -9.17 -15.02 -0.48
N ASP A 97 -10.30 -14.31 -0.40
CA ASP A 97 -10.86 -13.59 -1.53
C ASP A 97 -9.98 -12.42 -1.97
N SER A 98 -9.52 -11.57 -1.03
CA SER A 98 -8.56 -10.50 -1.32
C SER A 98 -7.24 -11.06 -1.86
N ARG A 99 -6.75 -12.17 -1.29
CA ARG A 99 -5.53 -12.86 -1.73
C ARG A 99 -5.67 -13.33 -3.18
N ARG A 100 -6.79 -13.95 -3.54
CA ARG A 100 -7.07 -14.39 -4.92
C ARG A 100 -7.05 -13.20 -5.88
N VAL A 101 -7.72 -12.10 -5.54
CA VAL A 101 -7.74 -10.90 -6.40
C VAL A 101 -6.33 -10.31 -6.59
N LEU A 102 -5.51 -10.28 -5.54
CA LEU A 102 -4.12 -9.83 -5.63
C LEU A 102 -3.28 -10.73 -6.54
N ILE A 103 -3.47 -12.05 -6.45
CA ILE A 103 -2.76 -13.03 -7.29
C ILE A 103 -3.19 -12.91 -8.74
N ASP A 104 -4.50 -12.78 -9.01
CA ASP A 104 -5.04 -12.58 -10.35
C ASP A 104 -4.45 -11.30 -10.98
N PHE A 105 -4.40 -10.21 -10.21
CA PHE A 105 -3.78 -8.96 -10.63
C PHE A 105 -2.28 -9.12 -10.91
N ALA A 106 -1.52 -9.76 -10.02
CA ALA A 106 -0.10 -10.02 -10.21
C ALA A 106 0.17 -10.89 -11.46
N SER A 107 -0.71 -11.86 -11.73
CA SER A 107 -0.62 -12.77 -12.87
C SER A 107 -0.80 -12.06 -14.22
N MET A 108 -1.52 -10.94 -14.26
CA MET A 108 -1.63 -10.11 -15.47
C MET A 108 -0.27 -9.54 -15.90
N GLY A 109 0.67 -9.40 -14.97
CA GLY A 109 2.05 -8.98 -15.24
C GLY A 109 2.99 -10.12 -15.65
N GLY A 110 2.60 -11.39 -15.44
CA GLY A 110 3.44 -12.56 -15.64
C GLY A 110 4.45 -12.81 -14.51
N ASP A 111 5.38 -13.75 -14.71
CA ASP A 111 6.45 -14.00 -13.74
C ASP A 111 7.46 -12.85 -13.71
N VAL A 112 7.91 -12.48 -12.50
CA VAL A 112 8.95 -11.46 -12.33
C VAL A 112 10.31 -12.11 -12.59
N ALA A 113 10.88 -11.87 -13.77
CA ALA A 113 12.20 -12.35 -14.16
C ALA A 113 13.28 -11.33 -13.74
N LEU A 114 13.94 -11.62 -12.62
CA LEU A 114 15.05 -10.79 -12.14
C LEU A 114 16.34 -11.15 -12.90
N GLY A 115 16.79 -10.22 -13.75
CA GLY A 115 17.99 -10.36 -14.58
C GLY A 115 18.48 -9.00 -15.07
N ALA A 116 19.77 -8.90 -15.41
CA ALA A 116 20.41 -7.63 -15.78
C ALA A 116 19.86 -7.05 -17.10
N GLY A 117 19.41 -5.79 -17.07
CA GLY A 117 18.93 -5.04 -18.23
C GLY A 117 17.49 -4.55 -18.10
N ASN A 118 16.78 -4.38 -19.23
CA ASN A 118 15.39 -3.87 -19.27
C ASN A 118 14.38 -4.73 -18.50
N SER A 119 14.70 -5.99 -18.21
CA SER A 119 13.91 -6.90 -17.35
C SER A 119 13.84 -6.42 -15.90
N ASP A 120 14.85 -5.71 -15.40
CA ASP A 120 14.89 -5.21 -14.02
C ASP A 120 13.88 -4.07 -13.83
N GLU A 121 13.81 -3.12 -14.77
CA GLU A 121 12.88 -1.99 -14.70
C GLU A 121 11.42 -2.45 -14.82
N GLN A 122 11.12 -3.39 -15.71
CA GLN A 122 9.78 -3.98 -15.80
C GLN A 122 9.41 -4.73 -14.51
N SER A 123 10.34 -5.51 -13.95
CA SER A 123 10.15 -6.23 -12.69
C SER A 123 9.85 -5.27 -11.54
N ARG A 124 10.61 -4.17 -11.42
CA ARG A 124 10.40 -3.14 -10.40
C ARG A 124 9.03 -2.47 -10.52
N ARG A 125 8.59 -2.19 -11.75
CA ARG A 125 7.24 -1.64 -12.00
C ARG A 125 6.15 -2.60 -11.58
N GLN A 126 6.32 -3.89 -11.89
CA GLN A 126 5.35 -4.91 -11.49
C GLN A 126 5.28 -5.06 -9.97
N ILE A 127 6.42 -5.09 -9.27
CA ILE A 127 6.45 -5.12 -7.80
C ILE A 127 5.76 -3.86 -7.23
N GLY A 128 6.05 -2.67 -7.77
CA GLY A 128 5.42 -1.42 -7.36
C GLY A 128 3.90 -1.44 -7.55
N ALA A 129 3.41 -1.99 -8.68
CA ALA A 129 1.98 -2.11 -8.94
C ALA A 129 1.29 -3.05 -7.94
N VAL A 130 1.92 -4.18 -7.58
CA VAL A 130 1.35 -5.10 -6.57
C VAL A 130 1.36 -4.44 -5.19
N LEU A 131 2.41 -3.73 -4.79
CA LEU A 131 2.43 -2.94 -3.55
C LEU A 131 1.30 -1.91 -3.50
N GLN A 132 1.06 -1.21 -4.62
CA GLN A 132 -0.03 -0.25 -4.75
C GLN A 132 -1.41 -0.92 -4.62
N MET A 133 -1.58 -2.12 -5.18
CA MET A 133 -2.81 -2.90 -5.07
C MET A 133 -3.03 -3.46 -3.65
N VAL A 134 -1.97 -3.92 -2.97
CA VAL A 134 -2.06 -4.32 -1.55
C VAL A 134 -2.54 -3.14 -0.70
N ALA A 135 -2.02 -1.94 -0.97
CA ALA A 135 -2.41 -0.72 -0.27
C ALA A 135 -3.88 -0.30 -0.51
N SER A 136 -4.57 -0.83 -1.53
CA SER A 136 -5.99 -0.54 -1.77
C SER A 136 -6.94 -1.57 -1.14
N THR A 137 -6.41 -2.64 -0.53
CA THR A 137 -7.23 -3.68 0.10
C THR A 137 -7.99 -3.17 1.32
N GLN A 138 -9.16 -3.76 1.59
CA GLN A 138 -9.96 -3.40 2.76
C GLN A 138 -9.19 -3.65 4.06
N GLU A 139 -8.40 -4.72 4.10
CA GLU A 139 -7.57 -5.10 5.24
C GLU A 139 -6.51 -4.04 5.54
N PHE A 140 -5.81 -3.51 4.52
CA PHE A 140 -4.86 -2.41 4.70
C PHE A 140 -5.54 -1.12 5.17
N GLN A 141 -6.73 -0.86 4.65
CA GLN A 141 -7.43 0.39 4.96
C GLN A 141 -8.06 0.41 6.34
N ARG A 142 -8.28 -0.77 6.93
CA ARG A 142 -8.89 -0.95 8.25
C ARG A 142 -7.92 -1.45 9.33
N SER A 143 -6.67 -1.77 8.97
CA SER A 143 -5.59 -2.09 9.91
C SER A 143 -5.12 -0.89 10.72
#